data_AF-A0A075LVX9-F1
#
_entry.id   AF-A0A075LVX9-F1
#
_cell.length_a   1.000
_cell.length_b   1.000
_cell.length_c   1.000
_cell.angle_alpha   90.00
_cell.angle_beta   90.00
_cell.angle_gamma   90.00
#
_symmetry.space_group_name_H-M   'P 1'
#
loop_
_entity.id
_entity.type
_entity.pdbx_description
1 polymer ?
#
loop_
_entity_poly.entity_id
_entity_poly.type
_entity_poly.pdbx_seq_one_letter_code
_entity_poly.pdbx_strand_id
1 'polypeptide(L)' 'MKAEVCEYCAGDNLERIKSILESKGHEVEVTGCIGLCAKYGCGRINVKIGEKEISVESLEEFKRTVEAL' A
#
# COMPACT_ATOMS: atom_id res chain seq x y z
N MET A 1 5.76 1.92 -12.50
CA MET A 1 4.29 1.69 -12.50
C MET A 1 3.69 2.47 -11.34
N LYS A 2 2.52 3.10 -11.49
CA LYS A 2 1.93 3.95 -10.46
C LYS A 2 1.36 3.11 -9.30
N ALA A 3 1.66 3.52 -8.06
CA ALA A 3 1.18 2.93 -6.82
C ALA A 3 0.46 4.00 -5.98
N GLU A 4 -0.81 3.75 -5.65
CA GLU A 4 -1.62 4.62 -4.79
C GLU A 4 -1.62 4.06 -3.37
N VAL A 5 -1.23 4.88 -2.40
CA VAL A 5 -1.18 4.53 -0.97
C VAL A 5 -2.18 5.39 -0.22
N CYS A 6 -3.05 4.75 0.56
CA CYS A 6 -3.99 5.44 1.44
C CYS A 6 -3.28 5.92 2.71
N GLU A 7 -3.25 7.23 2.96
CA GLU A 7 -2.58 7.81 4.13
C GLU A 7 -3.17 7.26 5.45
N TYR A 8 -4.49 7.11 5.53
CA TYR A 8 -5.16 6.64 6.75
C TYR A 8 -4.91 5.15 7.02
N CYS A 9 -4.85 4.32 5.97
CA CYS A 9 -4.58 2.89 6.10
C CYS A 9 -3.10 2.62 6.36
N ALA A 10 -2.21 3.45 5.81
CA ALA A 10 -0.78 3.33 6.03
C ALA A 10 -0.38 3.74 7.46
N GLY A 11 -1.02 4.79 8.00
CA GLY A 11 -0.72 5.30 9.34
C GLY A 11 0.77 5.55 9.54
N ASP A 12 1.30 5.11 10.68
CA ASP A 12 2.73 5.24 11.03
C ASP A 12 3.69 4.52 10.07
N ASN A 13 3.17 3.63 9.21
CA ASN A 13 3.98 2.90 8.24
C ASN A 13 4.11 3.62 6.88
N LEU A 14 3.49 4.79 6.67
CA LEU A 14 3.42 5.48 5.38
C LEU A 14 4.80 5.64 4.70
N GLU A 15 5.79 6.21 5.39
CA GLU A 15 7.12 6.43 4.82
C GLU A 15 7.85 5.12 4.50
N ARG A 16 7.61 4.07 5.29
CA ARG A 16 8.21 2.74 5.05
C ARG A 16 7.57 2.08 3.82
N ILE A 17 6.25 2.19 3.69
CA ILE A 17 5.49 1.69 2.53
C ILE A 17 5.95 2.39 1.25
N LYS A 18 6.08 3.73 1.27
CA LYS A 18 6.61 4.52 0.15
C LYS A 18 8.01 4.04 -0.25
N SER A 19 8.93 3.98 0.70
CA SER A 19 10.31 3.54 0.46
C SER A 19 10.37 2.14 -0.18
N ILE A 20 9.53 1.21 0.26
CA ILE A 20 9.46 -0.15 -0.31
C ILE A 20 8.99 -0.08 -1.77
N LEU A 21 7.91 0.63 -2.06
CA LEU A 21 7.36 0.76 -3.41
C LEU A 21 8.32 1.48 -4.36
N GLU A 22 8.92 2.59 -3.93
CA GLU A 22 9.91 3.35 -4.70
C GLU A 22 11.15 2.51 -4.99
N SER A 23 11.64 1.71 -4.02
CA SER A 23 12.77 0.80 -4.22
C SER A 23 12.51 -0.28 -5.27
N LYS A 24 11.24 -0.54 -5.58
CA LYS A 24 10.78 -1.47 -6.63
C LYS A 24 10.48 -0.76 -7.96
N GLY A 25 10.78 0.53 -8.07
CA GLY A 25 10.54 1.32 -9.29
C GLY A 25 9.08 1.71 -9.49
N HIS A 26 8.27 1.72 -8.42
CA HIS A 26 6.94 2.29 -8.46
C HIS A 26 6.98 3.80 -8.24
N GLU A 27 6.14 4.51 -8.99
CA GLU A 27 5.87 5.92 -8.74
C GLU A 27 4.75 5.99 -7.70
N VAL A 28 5.02 6.55 -6.53
CA VAL A 28 4.08 6.51 -5.40
C VAL A 28 3.27 7.80 -5.32
N GLU A 29 1.95 7.66 -5.33
CA GLU A 29 1.01 8.72 -5.00
C GLU A 29 0.37 8.42 -3.64
N VAL A 30 0.47 9.37 -2.72
CA VAL A 30 -0.24 9.29 -1.44
C VAL A 30 -1.58 10.00 -1.60
N THR A 31 -2.66 9.29 -1.33
CA THR A 31 -4.02 9.82 -1.37
C THR A 31 -4.69 9.67 0.00
N GLY A 32 -5.68 10.50 0.28
CA GLY A 32 -6.43 10.42 1.53
C GLY A 32 -7.07 9.04 1.69
N CYS A 33 -7.88 8.62 0.72
CA CYS A 33 -8.55 7.32 0.74
C CYS A 33 -8.69 6.75 -0.67
N ILE A 34 -8.41 5.45 -0.82
CA ILE A 34 -8.58 4.69 -2.07
C ILE A 34 -9.79 3.71 -2.03
N GLY A 35 -10.63 3.82 -1.00
CA GLY A 35 -11.87 3.02 -0.85
C GLY A 35 -11.68 1.56 -0.41
N LEU A 36 -10.45 1.05 -0.36
CA LEU A 36 -10.18 -0.36 0.02
C LEU A 36 -10.57 -0.70 1.47
N CYS A 37 -10.61 0.28 2.37
CA CYS A 37 -11.07 0.07 3.75
C CYS A 37 -12.54 -0.36 3.84
N ALA A 38 -13.40 0.03 2.89
CA ALA A 38 -14.80 -0.42 2.85
C ALA A 38 -14.94 -1.90 2.44
N LYS A 39 -13.96 -2.42 1.70
CA LYS A 39 -13.95 -3.81 1.21
C LYS A 39 -13.25 -4.76 2.18
N TYR A 40 -12.13 -4.33 2.77
CA TYR A 40 -11.26 -5.20 3.56
C TYR A 40 -11.26 -4.90 5.07
N GLY A 41 -11.90 -3.82 5.50
CA GLY A 41 -11.93 -3.38 6.89
C GLY A 41 -10.75 -2.49 7.30
N CYS A 42 -10.86 -1.90 8.49
CA CYS A 42 -9.85 -1.03 9.09
C CYS A 42 -8.67 -1.83 9.66
N GLY A 43 -7.54 -1.15 9.90
CA GLY A 43 -6.34 -1.75 10.50
C GLY A 43 -5.43 -2.50 9.49
N ARG A 44 -5.72 -2.39 8.20
CA ARG A 44 -4.94 -3.01 7.12
C ARG A 44 -4.14 -1.96 6.37
N ILE A 45 -2.98 -2.37 5.84
CA ILE A 45 -2.23 -1.60 4.85
C ILE A 45 -2.89 -1.84 3.49
N ASN A 46 -3.37 -0.76 2.88
CA ASN A 46 -4.06 -0.78 1.60
C ASN A 46 -3.27 0.01 0.56
N VAL A 47 -2.89 -0.66 -0.53
CA VAL A 47 -2.14 -0.08 -1.65
C VAL A 47 -2.75 -0.60 -2.96
N LYS A 48 -2.80 0.25 -3.98
CA LYS A 48 -3.18 -0.14 -5.34
C LYS A 48 -2.01 0.07 -6.29
N ILE A 49 -1.61 -0.94 -7.05
CA ILE A 49 -0.53 -0.85 -8.03
C ILE A 49 -1.10 -1.18 -9.41
N GLY A 50 -1.31 -0.14 -10.22
CA GLY A 50 -2.09 -0.27 -11.44
C GLY A 50 -3.50 -0.83 -11.16
N GLU A 51 -3.81 -2.01 -11.68
CA GLU A 51 -5.09 -2.70 -11.46
C GLU A 51 -5.06 -3.68 -10.26
N LYS A 52 -3.89 -3.94 -9.67
CA LYS A 52 -3.76 -4.87 -8.54
C LYS A 52 -4.06 -4.15 -7.21
N GLU A 53 -4.84 -4.79 -6.36
CA GLU A 53 -5.11 -4.37 -4.98
C GLU A 53 -4.28 -5.20 -4.01
N ILE A 54 -3.62 -4.53 -3.05
CA ILE A 54 -2.90 -5.15 -1.95
C ILE A 54 -3.58 -4.71 -0.65
N SER A 55 -4.02 -5.68 0.15
CA SER A 55 -4.60 -5.43 1.47
C SER A 55 -4.08 -6.45 2.46
N VAL A 56 -3.22 -6.02 3.39
CA VAL A 56 -2.45 -6.88 4.30
C VAL A 56 -2.47 -6.35 5.72
N GLU A 57 -2.23 -7.21 6.70
CA GLU A 57 -2.37 -6.84 8.13
C GLU A 57 -1.09 -6.29 8.74
N SER A 58 0.05 -6.51 8.07
CA SER A 58 1.35 -6.11 8.60
C SER A 58 2.30 -5.63 7.51
N LEU A 59 3.29 -4.84 7.94
CA LEU A 59 4.36 -4.37 7.05
C LEU A 59 5.23 -5.54 6.54
N GLU A 60 5.38 -6.62 7.30
CA GLU A 60 6.12 -7.80 6.84
C GLU A 60 5.39 -8.52 5.71
N GLU A 61 4.07 -8.72 5.86
CA GLU A 61 3.24 -9.30 4.81
C GLU A 61 3.28 -8.40 3.57
N PHE A 62 3.17 -7.08 3.75
CA PHE A 62 3.29 -6.10 2.65
C PHE A 62 4.59 -6.26 1.87
N LYS A 63 5.74 -6.33 2.56
CA LYS A 63 7.04 -6.54 1.91
C LYS A 63 7.08 -7.81 1.08
N ARG A 64 6.62 -8.93 1.64
CA ARG A 64 6.58 -10.22 0.94
C ARG A 64 5.67 -10.18 -0.28
N THR A 65 4.49 -9.55 -0.17
CA THR A 65 3.58 -9.39 -1.29
C THR A 65 4.22 -8.58 -2.41
N VAL A 66 4.86 -7.45 -2.08
CA VAL A 66 5.52 -6.58 -3.06
C VAL A 66 6.76 -7.24 -3.68
N GLU A 67 7.49 -8.07 -2.94
CA GLU A 67 8.62 -8.85 -3.47
C GLU A 67 8.21 -9.92 -4.49
N ALA A 68 6.97 -10.39 -4.42
CA ALA A 68 6.42 -11.40 -5.33
C ALA A 68 5.71 -10.82 -6.57
N LEU A 69 5.66 -9.49 -6.72
CA LEU A 69 5.04 -8.79 -7.85
C LEU A 69 5.96 -8.69 -9.07
#